data_AF-A0A8J7KYA9-F1
#
_entry.id   AF-A0A8J7KYA9-F1
#
_cell.length_a   1.000
_cell.length_b   1.000
_cell.length_c   1.000
_cell.angle_alpha   90.00
_cell.angle_beta   90.00
_cell.angle_gamma   90.00
#
_symmetry.space_group_name_H-M   'P 1'
#
loop_
_entity.id
_entity.type
_entity.pdbx_description
1 polymer ?
#
loop_
_entity_poly.entity_id
_entity_poly.type
_entity_poly.pdbx_seq_one_letter_code
_entity_poly.pdbx_strand_id
1 'polypeptide(L)'
;MFSTKLTEKLGLSLAKSNPDTNTTPTSDPQLDFLLQVLTATADSDGDAKVIHPLLEANRDKLDMNFAQILRSWAMATLPDLEIDTAQSIVIVIINFSDRMQGFPLGNRANNLEIAITGYEIALTIFTRDRFPIDWAMTQNNLGAAYSDRIRGEKAENLELAIKCYEDALLEYTRDRFPIDWATTQNNLGIAYSDRIRGEKAENLELAI
;
A
#
# COMPACT_ATOMS: atom_id res chain seq x y z
N MET A 1 -14.39 19.06 5.25
CA MET A 1 -15.60 18.65 4.50
C MET A 1 -15.39 17.38 3.67
N PHE A 2 -14.17 17.12 3.17
CA PHE A 2 -13.84 15.90 2.41
C PHE A 2 -13.78 14.62 3.27
N SER A 3 -13.16 14.67 4.47
CA SER A 3 -13.06 13.48 5.35
C SER A 3 -14.41 12.88 5.73
N THR A 4 -15.36 13.71 6.18
CA THR A 4 -16.68 13.25 6.64
C THR A 4 -17.47 12.49 5.55
N LYS A 5 -17.39 12.92 4.28
CA LYS A 5 -18.03 12.21 3.16
C LYS A 5 -17.34 10.88 2.83
N LEU A 6 -16.03 10.80 3.01
CA LEU A 6 -15.25 9.58 2.78
C LEU A 6 -15.56 8.55 3.87
N THR A 7 -15.63 8.98 5.14
CA THR A 7 -16.03 8.17 6.29
C THR A 7 -17.45 7.64 6.16
N GLU A 8 -18.40 8.47 5.71
CA GLU A 8 -19.77 8.03 5.40
C GLU A 8 -19.79 6.98 4.27
N LYS A 9 -18.97 7.14 3.23
CA LYS A 9 -18.88 6.16 2.12
C LYS A 9 -18.21 4.85 2.52
N LEU A 10 -17.17 4.88 3.35
CA LEU A 10 -16.61 3.68 3.97
C LEU A 10 -17.68 2.96 4.81
N GLY A 11 -18.52 3.72 5.53
CA GLY A 11 -19.68 3.22 6.25
C GLY A 11 -20.81 2.67 5.37
N LEU A 12 -21.00 3.18 4.15
CA LEU A 12 -22.01 2.68 3.21
C LEU A 12 -21.58 1.36 2.51
N SER A 13 -20.27 1.12 2.36
CA SER A 13 -19.75 -0.17 1.84
C SER A 13 -20.05 -1.34 2.79
N LEU A 14 -20.05 -1.10 4.12
CA LEU A 14 -20.52 -2.05 5.13
C LEU A 14 -21.96 -2.51 4.90
N ALA A 15 -22.85 -1.62 4.43
CA ALA A 15 -24.26 -1.93 4.23
C ALA A 15 -24.53 -2.69 2.91
N LYS A 16 -23.64 -2.59 1.91
CA LYS A 16 -23.81 -3.23 0.60
C LYS A 16 -23.19 -4.62 0.50
N SER A 17 -22.15 -4.91 1.27
CA SER A 17 -21.45 -6.21 1.25
C SER A 17 -22.24 -7.36 1.90
N ASN A 18 -23.40 -7.09 2.50
CA ASN A 18 -24.24 -8.10 3.13
C ASN A 18 -25.67 -8.09 2.53
N PRO A 19 -25.88 -8.70 1.34
CA PRO A 19 -27.19 -8.69 0.70
C PRO A 19 -28.19 -9.69 1.31
N ASP A 20 -27.79 -10.54 2.27
CA ASP A 20 -28.65 -11.56 2.85
C ASP A 20 -28.76 -11.51 4.38
N THR A 21 -30.02 -11.39 4.82
CA THR A 21 -30.62 -11.80 6.11
C THR A 21 -30.90 -10.74 7.18
N ASN A 22 -32.18 -10.71 7.58
CA ASN A 22 -32.74 -10.23 8.85
C ASN A 22 -32.18 -10.99 10.08
N THR A 23 -30.87 -11.21 10.16
CA THR A 23 -30.21 -11.70 11.37
C THR A 23 -29.20 -10.67 11.82
N THR A 24 -29.13 -10.46 13.13
CA THR A 24 -28.22 -9.51 13.78
C THR A 24 -26.80 -9.76 13.25
N PRO A 25 -26.10 -8.74 12.71
CA PRO A 25 -24.83 -8.96 12.04
C PRO A 25 -23.83 -9.47 13.07
N THR A 26 -23.36 -10.71 12.90
CA THR A 26 -22.10 -11.12 13.52
C THR A 26 -21.02 -10.42 12.69
N SER A 27 -20.64 -9.22 13.11
CA SER A 27 -19.63 -8.43 12.40
C SER A 27 -18.29 -9.17 12.49
N ASP A 28 -17.61 -9.32 11.35
CA ASP A 28 -16.27 -9.89 11.31
C ASP A 28 -15.32 -8.95 12.07
N PRO A 29 -14.75 -9.33 13.22
CA PRO A 29 -13.96 -8.43 14.05
C PRO A 29 -12.66 -7.92 13.39
N GLN A 30 -12.18 -8.60 12.34
CA GLN A 30 -11.04 -8.15 11.55
C GLN A 30 -11.46 -7.17 10.45
N LEU A 31 -12.63 -7.35 9.84
CA LEU A 31 -13.21 -6.37 8.94
C LEU A 31 -13.58 -5.07 9.67
N ASP A 32 -14.18 -5.17 10.85
CA ASP A 32 -14.47 -4.02 11.70
C ASP A 32 -13.20 -3.24 12.04
N PHE A 33 -12.12 -3.96 12.37
CA PHE A 33 -10.82 -3.37 12.65
C PHE A 33 -10.20 -2.73 11.40
N LEU A 34 -10.30 -3.37 10.23
CA LEU A 34 -9.85 -2.80 8.96
C LEU A 34 -10.53 -1.45 8.70
N LEU A 35 -11.85 -1.38 8.86
CA LEU A 35 -12.59 -0.17 8.59
C LEU A 35 -12.34 0.91 9.63
N GLN A 36 -12.13 0.52 10.89
CA GLN A 36 -11.71 1.42 11.95
C GLN A 36 -10.35 2.08 11.61
N VAL A 37 -9.36 1.30 11.16
CA VAL A 37 -8.04 1.85 10.84
C VAL A 37 -8.05 2.68 9.56
N LEU A 38 -8.79 2.28 8.53
CA LEU A 38 -8.95 3.09 7.32
C LEU A 38 -9.68 4.41 7.61
N THR A 39 -10.71 4.39 8.47
CA THR A 39 -11.40 5.60 8.91
C THR A 39 -10.47 6.51 9.71
N ALA A 40 -9.74 5.96 10.69
CA ALA A 40 -8.76 6.74 11.45
C ALA A 40 -7.67 7.33 10.55
N THR A 41 -7.25 6.59 9.52
CA THR A 41 -6.30 7.06 8.51
C THR A 41 -6.86 8.21 7.70
N ALA A 42 -8.12 8.12 7.24
CA ALA A 42 -8.79 9.19 6.52
C ALA A 42 -8.94 10.46 7.38
N ASP A 43 -9.43 10.31 8.62
CA ASP A 43 -9.71 11.44 9.52
C ASP A 43 -8.46 12.16 10.04
N SER A 44 -7.32 11.46 10.04
CA SER A 44 -6.04 12.00 10.51
C SER A 44 -5.06 12.33 9.39
N ASP A 45 -5.46 12.19 8.12
CA ASP A 45 -4.56 12.29 6.96
C ASP A 45 -3.31 11.42 7.12
N GLY A 46 -3.52 10.21 7.64
CA GLY A 46 -2.45 9.28 7.91
C GLY A 46 -1.59 9.61 9.13
N ASP A 47 -1.95 10.47 10.10
CA ASP A 47 -1.06 10.78 11.23
C ASP A 47 -0.69 9.54 12.06
N ALA A 48 0.61 9.24 12.15
CA ALA A 48 1.16 8.15 12.94
C ALA A 48 0.75 8.22 14.43
N LYS A 49 0.57 9.42 14.99
CA LYS A 49 0.14 9.60 16.39
C LYS A 49 -1.28 9.09 16.65
N VAL A 50 -2.12 9.05 15.62
CA VAL A 50 -3.49 8.53 15.69
C VAL A 50 -3.51 7.03 15.37
N ILE A 51 -2.77 6.62 14.34
CA ILE A 51 -2.83 5.25 13.80
C ILE A 51 -2.04 4.26 14.65
N HIS A 52 -0.82 4.61 15.10
CA HIS A 52 0.05 3.66 15.79
C HIS A 52 -0.54 3.09 17.08
N PRO A 53 -1.19 3.87 17.97
CA PRO A 53 -1.84 3.30 19.16
C PRO A 53 -2.94 2.29 18.81
N LEU A 54 -3.71 2.55 17.74
CA LEU A 54 -4.76 1.66 17.26
C LEU A 54 -4.19 0.33 16.75
N LEU A 55 -3.09 0.39 15.98
CA LEU A 55 -2.35 -0.79 15.52
C LEU A 55 -1.74 -1.57 16.69
N GLU A 56 -1.14 -0.87 17.65
CA GLU A 56 -0.50 -1.48 18.82
C GLU A 56 -1.50 -2.26 19.68
N ALA A 57 -2.70 -1.71 19.86
CA ALA A 57 -3.79 -2.34 20.60
C ALA A 57 -4.37 -3.58 19.91
N ASN A 58 -4.17 -3.75 18.60
CA ASN A 58 -4.76 -4.82 17.79
C ASN A 58 -3.69 -5.64 17.03
N ARG A 59 -2.48 -5.75 17.60
CA ARG A 59 -1.34 -6.43 16.95
C ARG A 59 -1.62 -7.89 16.59
N ASP A 60 -2.48 -8.56 17.36
CA ASP A 60 -2.94 -9.92 17.12
C ASP A 60 -3.74 -10.06 15.82
N LYS A 61 -4.37 -8.97 15.36
CA LYS A 61 -5.10 -8.92 14.10
C LYS A 61 -4.22 -8.58 12.90
N LEU A 62 -2.97 -8.14 13.09
CA LEU A 62 -2.04 -7.76 12.01
C LEU A 62 -1.34 -8.99 11.43
N ASP A 63 -2.13 -9.83 10.74
CA ASP A 63 -1.68 -11.09 10.16
C ASP A 63 -1.90 -11.15 8.63
N MET A 64 -1.59 -12.30 8.04
CA MET A 64 -1.82 -12.54 6.60
C MET A 64 -3.31 -12.51 6.22
N ASN A 65 -4.19 -12.89 7.15
CA ASN A 65 -5.63 -12.86 6.90
C ASN A 65 -6.11 -11.41 6.79
N PHE A 66 -5.56 -10.50 7.60
CA PHE A 66 -5.86 -9.08 7.52
C PHE A 66 -5.48 -8.47 6.17
N ALA A 67 -4.32 -8.82 5.61
CA ALA A 67 -3.94 -8.43 4.25
C ALA A 67 -4.96 -8.95 3.21
N GLN A 68 -5.41 -10.21 3.37
CA GLN A 68 -6.43 -10.79 2.49
C GLN A 68 -7.79 -10.12 2.62
N ILE A 69 -8.21 -9.75 3.83
CA ILE A 69 -9.45 -9.00 4.07
C ILE A 69 -9.37 -7.62 3.41
N LEU A 70 -8.26 -6.90 3.55
CA LEU A 70 -8.04 -5.62 2.87
C LEU A 70 -8.20 -5.77 1.34
N ARG A 71 -7.57 -6.79 0.74
CA ARG A 71 -7.70 -7.09 -0.69
C ARG A 71 -9.14 -7.42 -1.09
N SER A 72 -9.77 -8.35 -0.39
CA SER A 72 -11.14 -8.78 -0.68
C SER A 72 -12.14 -7.63 -0.55
N TRP A 73 -12.02 -6.82 0.50
CA TRP A 73 -12.85 -5.64 0.69
C TRP A 73 -12.65 -4.61 -0.43
N ALA A 74 -11.41 -4.32 -0.81
CA ALA A 74 -11.11 -3.38 -1.89
C ALA A 74 -11.64 -3.86 -3.24
N MET A 75 -11.47 -5.15 -3.57
CA MET A 75 -11.99 -5.75 -4.81
C MET A 75 -13.52 -5.72 -4.88
N ALA A 76 -14.21 -5.87 -3.75
CA ALA A 76 -15.67 -5.77 -3.70
C ALA A 76 -16.18 -4.32 -3.72
N THR A 77 -15.37 -3.36 -3.23
CA THR A 77 -15.81 -1.98 -3.02
C THR A 77 -15.45 -1.07 -4.19
N LEU A 78 -14.19 -1.10 -4.66
CA LEU A 78 -13.66 -0.10 -5.60
C LEU A 78 -14.31 -0.10 -6.99
N PRO A 79 -14.64 -1.25 -7.63
CA PRO A 79 -15.16 -1.27 -8.99
C PRO A 79 -16.50 -0.55 -9.19
N ASP A 80 -17.33 -0.50 -8.14
CA ASP A 80 -18.67 0.08 -8.19
C ASP A 80 -18.69 1.59 -7.86
N LEU A 81 -17.53 2.20 -7.64
CA LEU A 81 -17.40 3.60 -7.26
C LEU A 81 -17.05 4.50 -8.44
N GLU A 82 -17.53 5.74 -8.37
CA GLU A 82 -17.02 6.82 -9.20
C GLU A 82 -15.52 6.99 -8.98
N ILE A 83 -14.78 7.31 -10.06
CA ILE A 83 -13.32 7.34 -10.02
C ILE A 83 -12.76 8.25 -8.93
N ASP A 84 -13.31 9.44 -8.73
CA ASP A 84 -12.83 10.40 -7.72
C ASP A 84 -12.97 9.83 -6.29
N THR A 85 -14.00 9.02 -6.07
CA THR A 85 -14.20 8.32 -4.80
C THR A 85 -13.23 7.16 -4.66
N ALA A 86 -13.07 6.33 -5.69
CA ALA A 86 -12.11 5.24 -5.69
C ALA A 86 -10.68 5.77 -5.45
N GLN A 87 -10.31 6.87 -6.10
CA GLN A 87 -9.06 7.60 -5.89
C GLN A 87 -8.89 8.01 -4.42
N SER A 88 -9.91 8.65 -3.84
CA SER A 88 -9.85 9.07 -2.43
C SER A 88 -9.63 7.90 -1.47
N ILE A 89 -10.27 6.75 -1.75
CA ILE A 89 -10.09 5.54 -0.94
C ILE A 89 -8.67 4.97 -1.10
N VAL A 90 -8.15 4.86 -2.32
CA VAL A 90 -6.80 4.30 -2.50
C VAL A 90 -5.71 5.20 -1.94
N ILE A 91 -5.89 6.52 -1.87
CA ILE A 91 -4.99 7.43 -1.15
C ILE A 91 -4.95 7.07 0.34
N VAL A 92 -6.10 6.82 0.95
CA VAL A 92 -6.16 6.37 2.36
C VAL A 92 -5.46 5.02 2.53
N ILE A 93 -5.63 4.10 1.59
CA ILE A 93 -4.94 2.81 1.61
C ILE A 93 -3.41 2.98 1.47
N ILE A 94 -2.92 3.89 0.63
CA ILE A 94 -1.50 4.21 0.53
C ILE A 94 -0.97 4.75 1.86
N ASN A 95 -1.64 5.75 2.44
CA ASN A 95 -1.24 6.33 3.73
C ASN A 95 -1.21 5.28 4.84
N PHE A 96 -2.20 4.38 4.86
CA PHE A 96 -2.22 3.24 5.77
C PHE A 96 -1.05 2.28 5.52
N SER A 97 -0.75 1.99 4.25
CA SER A 97 0.34 1.10 3.84
C SER A 97 1.70 1.66 4.25
N ASP A 98 1.92 2.96 4.09
CA ASP A 98 3.12 3.66 4.56
C ASP A 98 3.27 3.51 6.08
N ARG A 99 2.16 3.59 6.83
CA ARG A 99 2.19 3.33 8.28
C ARG A 99 2.52 1.88 8.61
N MET A 100 1.94 0.92 7.91
CA MET A 100 2.26 -0.49 8.10
C MET A 100 3.73 -0.78 7.79
N GLN A 101 4.27 -0.23 6.70
CA GLN A 101 5.69 -0.34 6.34
C GLN A 101 6.60 0.33 7.38
N GLY A 102 6.17 1.40 8.03
CA GLY A 102 6.93 2.06 9.10
C GLY A 102 6.72 1.48 10.50
N PHE A 103 5.71 0.62 10.70
CA PHE A 103 5.28 0.22 12.04
C PHE A 103 6.25 -0.81 12.66
N PRO A 104 6.91 -0.48 13.80
CA PRO A 104 7.96 -1.32 14.36
C PRO A 104 7.44 -2.45 15.25
N LEU A 105 6.17 -2.43 15.63
CA LEU A 105 5.57 -3.41 16.55
C LEU A 105 4.82 -4.50 15.79
N GLY A 106 4.67 -5.66 16.43
CA GLY A 106 4.02 -6.83 15.83
C GLY A 106 4.97 -7.66 14.98
N ASN A 107 4.43 -8.40 14.01
CA ASN A 107 5.22 -9.22 13.11
C ASN A 107 5.62 -8.41 11.86
N ARG A 108 6.90 -8.06 11.75
CA ARG A 108 7.44 -7.25 10.64
C ARG A 108 7.10 -7.84 9.26
N ALA A 109 7.15 -9.16 9.11
CA ALA A 109 6.85 -9.80 7.84
C ALA A 109 5.38 -9.60 7.46
N ASN A 110 4.45 -9.73 8.41
CA ASN A 110 3.02 -9.48 8.15
C ASN A 110 2.76 -8.00 7.84
N ASN A 111 3.40 -7.07 8.57
CA ASN A 111 3.25 -5.64 8.32
C ASN A 111 3.65 -5.27 6.88
N LEU A 112 4.74 -5.86 6.37
CA LEU A 112 5.20 -5.66 5.00
C LEU A 112 4.22 -6.25 3.97
N GLU A 113 3.66 -7.45 4.20
CA GLU A 113 2.65 -8.00 3.28
C GLU A 113 1.36 -7.16 3.25
N ILE A 114 0.96 -6.57 4.39
CA ILE A 114 -0.19 -5.66 4.46
C ILE A 114 0.10 -4.39 3.64
N ALA A 115 1.29 -3.80 3.79
CA ALA A 115 1.69 -2.63 3.02
C ALA A 115 1.76 -2.91 1.51
N ILE A 116 2.42 -4.01 1.12
CA ILE A 116 2.48 -4.47 -0.28
C ILE A 116 1.08 -4.62 -0.86
N THR A 117 0.18 -5.29 -0.12
CA THR A 117 -1.21 -5.48 -0.57
C THR A 117 -1.92 -4.15 -0.79
N GLY A 118 -1.72 -3.16 0.08
CA GLY A 118 -2.33 -1.85 -0.09
C GLY A 118 -1.80 -1.06 -1.29
N TYR A 119 -0.49 -1.10 -1.55
CA TYR A 119 0.08 -0.49 -2.76
C TYR A 119 -0.41 -1.20 -4.04
N GLU A 120 -0.48 -2.54 -4.05
CA GLU A 120 -1.05 -3.31 -5.17
C GLU A 120 -2.50 -2.92 -5.46
N ILE A 121 -3.31 -2.73 -4.41
CA ILE A 121 -4.70 -2.24 -4.53
C ILE A 121 -4.71 -0.85 -5.15
N ALA A 122 -3.84 0.06 -4.70
CA ALA A 122 -3.80 1.41 -5.23
C ALA A 122 -3.44 1.44 -6.73
N LEU A 123 -2.54 0.56 -7.18
CA LEU A 123 -2.17 0.42 -8.60
C LEU A 123 -3.30 -0.12 -9.50
N THR A 124 -4.41 -0.62 -8.93
CA THR A 124 -5.61 -0.95 -9.71
C THR A 124 -6.40 0.29 -10.16
N ILE A 125 -6.23 1.41 -9.45
CA ILE A 125 -6.90 2.69 -9.73
C ILE A 125 -5.91 3.69 -10.33
N PHE A 126 -4.75 3.83 -9.69
CA PHE A 126 -3.64 4.63 -10.19
C PHE A 126 -2.91 3.86 -11.27
N THR A 127 -3.35 4.05 -12.51
CA THR A 127 -2.64 3.56 -13.69
C THR A 127 -1.78 4.67 -14.28
N ARG A 128 -0.69 4.31 -14.95
CA ARG A 128 0.21 5.26 -15.61
C ARG A 128 -0.53 6.23 -16.54
N ASP A 129 -1.50 5.74 -17.31
CA ASP A 129 -2.23 6.55 -18.31
C ASP A 129 -3.18 7.58 -17.68
N ARG A 130 -3.74 7.28 -16.49
CA ARG A 130 -4.76 8.11 -15.86
C ARG A 130 -4.20 8.99 -14.75
N PHE A 131 -3.27 8.46 -13.98
CA PHE A 131 -2.69 9.10 -12.80
C PHE A 131 -1.16 8.85 -12.78
N PRO A 132 -0.41 9.36 -13.77
CA PRO A 132 1.01 9.01 -13.95
C PRO A 132 1.86 9.27 -12.70
N ILE A 133 1.60 10.38 -12.01
CA ILE A 133 2.39 10.77 -10.84
C ILE A 133 2.04 9.92 -9.61
N ASP A 134 0.75 9.69 -9.34
CA ASP A 134 0.32 8.83 -8.24
C ASP A 134 0.74 7.37 -8.47
N TRP A 135 0.70 6.92 -9.73
CA TRP A 135 1.21 5.61 -10.13
C TRP A 135 2.71 5.49 -9.87
N ALA A 136 3.52 6.46 -10.28
CA ALA A 136 4.97 6.45 -10.05
C ALA A 136 5.33 6.50 -8.55
N MET A 137 4.61 7.31 -7.76
CA MET A 137 4.75 7.35 -6.31
C MET A 137 4.47 5.97 -5.70
N THR A 138 3.34 5.37 -6.07
CA THR A 138 2.92 4.06 -5.56
C THR A 138 3.91 2.97 -5.97
N GLN A 139 4.44 3.03 -7.18
CA GLN A 139 5.48 2.11 -7.65
C GLN A 139 6.76 2.24 -6.84
N ASN A 140 7.26 3.46 -6.58
CA ASN A 140 8.44 3.64 -5.73
C ASN A 140 8.22 3.09 -4.31
N ASN A 141 7.05 3.33 -3.71
CA ASN A 141 6.74 2.81 -2.36
C ASN A 141 6.61 1.28 -2.35
N LEU A 142 5.95 0.71 -3.36
CA LEU A 142 5.87 -0.74 -3.54
C LEU A 142 7.26 -1.37 -3.74
N GLY A 143 8.14 -0.71 -4.50
CA GLY A 143 9.53 -1.14 -4.68
C GLY A 143 10.29 -1.17 -3.36
N ALA A 144 10.11 -0.16 -2.50
CA ALA A 144 10.69 -0.15 -1.15
C ALA A 144 10.14 -1.29 -0.29
N ALA A 145 8.84 -1.56 -0.38
CA ALA A 145 8.22 -2.64 0.38
C ALA A 145 8.72 -4.03 -0.07
N TYR A 146 8.94 -4.22 -1.38
CA TYR A 146 9.55 -5.43 -1.91
C TYR A 146 11.02 -5.57 -1.51
N SER A 147 11.81 -4.49 -1.53
CA SER A 147 13.19 -4.50 -1.05
C SER A 147 13.29 -4.95 0.41
N ASP A 148 12.38 -4.49 1.25
CA ASP A 148 12.31 -4.84 2.68
C ASP A 148 11.66 -6.21 2.95
N ARG A 149 10.98 -6.81 1.97
CA ARG A 149 10.13 -7.98 2.15
C ARG A 149 10.90 -9.18 2.69
N ILE A 150 10.38 -9.75 3.77
CA ILE A 150 10.97 -10.90 4.50
C ILE A 150 10.50 -12.25 3.93
N ARG A 151 9.25 -12.32 3.46
CA ARG A 151 8.67 -13.57 2.91
C ARG A 151 9.05 -13.72 1.43
N GLY A 152 9.08 -14.98 0.98
CA GLY A 152 9.48 -15.32 -0.38
C GLY A 152 10.99 -15.34 -0.57
N GLU A 153 11.43 -15.63 -1.79
CA GLU A 153 12.85 -15.65 -2.13
C GLU A 153 13.38 -14.21 -2.24
N LYS A 154 14.44 -13.88 -1.49
CA LYS A 154 15.03 -12.53 -1.50
C LYS A 154 15.41 -12.08 -2.91
N ALA A 155 15.91 -13.00 -3.74
CA ALA A 155 16.25 -12.71 -5.12
C ALA A 155 15.03 -12.25 -5.94
N GLU A 156 13.88 -12.89 -5.77
CA GLU A 156 12.65 -12.52 -6.49
C GLU A 156 12.09 -11.19 -5.99
N ASN A 157 12.13 -10.96 -4.68
CA ASN A 157 11.72 -9.70 -4.08
C ASN A 157 12.54 -8.53 -4.62
N LEU A 158 13.85 -8.70 -4.81
CA LEU A 158 14.71 -7.66 -5.38
C LEU A 158 14.40 -7.39 -6.87
N GLU A 159 14.10 -8.42 -7.68
CA GLU A 159 13.67 -8.18 -9.07
C GLU A 159 12.33 -7.42 -9.14
N LEU A 160 11.39 -7.72 -8.24
CA LEU A 160 10.13 -6.98 -8.13
C LEU A 160 10.38 -5.52 -7.74
N ALA A 161 11.27 -5.28 -6.77
CA ALA A 161 11.64 -3.94 -6.35
C ALA A 161 12.29 -3.12 -7.48
N ILE A 162 13.27 -3.71 -8.17
CA ILE A 162 13.95 -3.10 -9.33
C ILE A 162 12.91 -2.68 -10.38
N LYS A 163 12.02 -3.59 -10.77
CA LYS A 163 10.97 -3.30 -11.74
C LYS A 163 10.09 -2.14 -11.30
N CYS A 164 9.66 -2.11 -10.04
CA CYS A 164 8.85 -1.01 -9.50
C CYS A 164 9.59 0.33 -9.55
N TYR A 165 10.87 0.38 -9.22
CA TYR A 165 11.65 1.62 -9.32
C TYR A 165 11.86 2.07 -10.77
N GLU A 166 12.15 1.13 -11.67
CA GLU A 166 12.26 1.41 -13.11
C GLU A 166 10.95 1.97 -13.67
N ASP A 167 9.82 1.38 -13.28
CA ASP A 167 8.48 1.85 -13.64
C ASP A 167 8.26 3.28 -13.13
N ALA A 168 8.58 3.58 -11.87
CA ALA A 168 8.45 4.94 -11.31
C ALA A 168 9.30 5.98 -12.06
N LEU A 169 10.50 5.61 -12.50
CA LEU A 169 11.42 6.47 -13.26
C LEU A 169 10.93 6.81 -14.68
N LEU A 170 9.89 6.15 -15.18
CA LEU A 170 9.24 6.54 -16.44
C LEU A 170 8.55 7.90 -16.33
N GLU A 171 8.08 8.28 -15.14
CA GLU A 171 7.41 9.56 -14.89
C GLU A 171 8.26 10.51 -14.03
N TYR A 172 8.96 9.97 -13.03
CA TYR A 172 9.96 10.72 -12.27
C TYR A 172 11.21 10.92 -13.11
N THR A 173 11.27 12.07 -13.77
CA THR A 173 12.44 12.51 -14.53
C THR A 173 13.21 13.56 -13.76
N ARG A 174 14.53 13.61 -13.96
CA ARG A 174 15.40 14.60 -13.30
C ARG A 174 14.93 16.04 -13.50
N ASP A 175 14.36 16.36 -14.66
CA ASP A 175 13.98 17.74 -15.01
C ASP A 175 12.63 18.16 -14.39
N ARG A 176 11.68 17.22 -14.23
CA ARG A 176 10.33 17.52 -13.71
C ARG A 176 10.18 17.25 -12.22
N PHE A 177 10.86 16.21 -11.72
CA PHE A 177 10.76 15.70 -10.36
C PHE A 177 12.15 15.33 -9.82
N PRO A 178 13.07 16.30 -9.67
CA PRO A 178 14.47 16.01 -9.34
C PRO A 178 14.65 15.27 -8.01
N ILE A 179 13.81 15.56 -7.02
CA ILE A 179 13.88 14.92 -5.69
C ILE A 179 13.38 13.48 -5.77
N ASP A 180 12.21 13.25 -6.37
CA ASP A 180 11.64 11.91 -6.52
C ASP A 180 12.50 11.02 -7.42
N TRP A 181 13.04 11.59 -8.51
CA TRP A 181 14.01 10.92 -9.38
C TRP A 181 15.25 10.50 -8.60
N ALA A 182 15.88 11.42 -7.85
CA ALA A 182 17.09 11.10 -7.09
C ALA A 182 16.84 10.04 -6.01
N THR A 183 15.68 10.11 -5.34
CA THR A 183 15.28 9.14 -4.32
C THR A 183 15.05 7.76 -4.94
N THR A 184 14.33 7.70 -6.07
CA THR A 184 14.05 6.45 -6.78
C THR A 184 15.32 5.84 -7.36
N GLN A 185 16.22 6.65 -7.93
CA GLN A 185 17.54 6.21 -8.41
C GLN A 185 18.40 5.64 -7.27
N ASN A 186 18.43 6.31 -6.11
CA ASN A 186 19.15 5.80 -4.94
C ASN A 186 18.60 4.44 -4.48
N ASN A 187 17.28 4.30 -4.44
CA ASN A 187 16.64 3.04 -4.08
C ASN A 187 16.94 1.93 -5.10
N LEU A 188 16.90 2.27 -6.40
CA LEU A 188 17.26 1.36 -7.48
C LEU A 188 18.73 0.91 -7.40
N GLY A 189 19.65 1.84 -7.13
CA GLY A 189 21.06 1.53 -6.94
C GLY A 189 21.33 0.60 -5.76
N ILE A 190 20.63 0.81 -4.64
CA ILE A 190 20.67 -0.11 -3.48
C ILE A 190 20.16 -1.49 -3.88
N ALA A 191 19.01 -1.56 -4.58
CA ALA A 191 18.44 -2.84 -5.00
C ALA A 191 19.36 -3.61 -5.98
N TYR A 192 20.03 -2.90 -6.91
CA TYR A 192 21.03 -3.49 -7.79
C TYR A 192 22.28 -3.96 -7.04
N SER A 193 22.77 -3.18 -6.06
CA SER A 193 23.88 -3.59 -5.20
C SER A 193 23.58 -4.87 -4.42
N ASP A 194 22.34 -5.04 -3.95
CA ASP A 194 21.87 -6.21 -3.20
C ASP A 194 21.43 -7.38 -4.09
N ARG A 195 21.34 -7.16 -5.42
CA ARG A 195 20.80 -8.13 -6.39
C ARG A 195 21.63 -9.42 -6.44
N ILE A 196 20.92 -10.54 -6.29
CA ILE A 196 21.52 -11.89 -6.24
C ILE A 196 21.65 -12.52 -7.64
N ARG A 197 20.74 -12.18 -8.57
CA ARG A 197 20.75 -12.70 -9.95
C ARG A 197 21.68 -11.88 -10.84
N GLY A 198 22.22 -12.50 -11.89
CA GLY A 198 23.16 -11.86 -12.81
C GLY A 198 24.61 -11.87 -12.31
N GLU A 199 25.52 -11.34 -13.11
CA GLU A 199 26.92 -11.20 -12.69
C GLU A 199 27.08 -10.00 -11.75
N LYS A 200 27.86 -10.19 -10.68
CA LYS A 200 28.08 -9.13 -9.68
C LYS A 200 28.64 -7.85 -10.29
N ALA A 201 29.49 -7.95 -11.32
CA ALA A 201 30.06 -6.79 -11.99
C ALA A 201 28.98 -5.96 -12.72
N GLU A 202 28.10 -6.62 -13.48
CA GLU A 202 26.99 -5.97 -14.18
C GLU A 202 26.01 -5.30 -13.20
N ASN A 203 25.70 -5.97 -12.10
CA ASN A 203 24.83 -5.41 -11.07
C ASN A 203 25.44 -4.15 -10.41
N LEU A 204 26.76 -4.10 -10.23
CA LEU A 204 27.42 -2.91 -9.73
C LEU A 204 27.44 -1.79 -10.76
N GLU A 205 27.58 -2.10 -12.06
CA GLU A 205 27.51 -1.08 -13.12
C GLU A 205 26.13 -0.43 -13.21
N LEU A 206 25.05 -1.20 -13.00
CA LEU A 206 23.68 -0.70 -12.98
C LEU A 206 23.34 0.13 -11.72
N ALA A 207 24.16 0.04 -10.68
CA ALA A 207 23.95 0.75 -9.41
C ALA A 207 24.55 2.17 -9.37
N ILE A 208 25.25 2.62 -10.43
CA ILE A 208 26.05 3.86 -10.48
C ILE A 208 25.36 4.95 -11.30
#